data_AF-A0A132UD51-F1
#
_entry.id   AF-A0A132UD51-F1
#
_cell.length_a   1.000
_cell.length_b   1.000
_cell.length_c   1.000
_cell.angle_alpha   90.00
_cell.angle_beta   90.00
_cell.angle_gamma   90.00
#
_symmetry.space_group_name_H-M   'P 1'
#
loop_
_entity.id
_entity.type
_entity.pdbx_description
1 polymer ?
#
loop_
_entity_poly.entity_id
_entity_poly.type
_entity_poly.pdbx_seq_one_letter_code
_entity_poly.pdbx_strand_id
1 'polypeptide(L)' 'MQQGASKWDRMSGECGGSWPVIMFPDGDLDKAARVVAANKCENCGQGCNGINVVDLHRDIKERFVQK' A
#
# COMPACT_ATOMS: atom_id res chain seq x y z
N MET A 1 -1.93 11.75 -21.54
CA MET A 1 -3.03 11.18 -22.34
C MET A 1 -3.43 12.07 -23.52
N GLN A 2 -3.77 13.34 -23.31
CA GLN A 2 -4.22 14.27 -24.37
C GLN A 2 -3.29 14.42 -25.58
N GLN A 3 -1.97 14.42 -25.36
CA GLN A 3 -0.96 14.56 -26.42
C GLN A 3 -0.82 13.34 -27.33
N GLY A 4 -1.07 12.13 -26.82
CA GLY A 4 -1.07 10.91 -27.65
C GLY A 4 -2.39 10.70 -28.38
N ALA A 5 -3.50 11.14 -27.77
CA ALA A 5 -4.82 11.09 -28.39
C ALA A 5 -4.90 11.94 -29.68
N SER A 6 -4.25 13.10 -29.72
CA SER A 6 -4.22 13.95 -30.94
C SER A 6 -3.45 13.32 -32.11
N LYS A 7 -2.64 12.29 -31.86
CA LYS A 7 -1.79 11.61 -32.84
C LYS A 7 -2.19 10.16 -33.13
N TRP A 8 -3.25 9.66 -32.48
CA TRP A 8 -3.66 8.25 -32.52
C TRP A 8 -2.58 7.27 -32.04
N ASP A 9 -1.76 7.70 -31.09
CA ASP A 9 -0.69 6.88 -30.51
C ASP A 9 -1.27 5.86 -29.52
N ARG A 10 -0.80 4.60 -29.59
CA ARG A 10 -1.08 3.60 -28.54
C ARG A 10 -0.33 4.00 -27.26
N MET A 11 -1.04 4.06 -26.14
CA MET A 11 -0.44 4.46 -24.85
C MET A 11 -0.72 3.47 -23.72
N SER A 12 0.24 3.37 -22.81
CA SER A 12 0.18 2.62 -21.54
C SER A 12 0.69 3.54 -20.43
N GLY A 13 0.08 3.49 -19.24
CA GLY A 13 0.46 4.36 -18.13
C GLY A 13 0.26 3.69 -16.78
N GLU A 14 1.34 3.64 -16.01
CA GLU A 14 1.36 3.15 -14.62
C GLU A 14 1.45 4.37 -13.68
N CYS A 15 0.32 4.81 -13.13
CA CYS A 15 0.21 6.07 -12.38
C CYS A 15 0.33 5.91 -10.86
N GLY A 16 0.81 4.77 -10.39
CA GLY A 16 0.84 4.42 -8.97
C GLY A 16 -0.57 4.30 -8.36
N GLY A 17 -0.67 4.39 -7.04
CA GLY A 17 -1.95 4.34 -6.34
C GLY A 17 -1.84 4.53 -4.84
N SER A 18 -3.00 4.51 -4.16
CA SER A 18 -3.08 4.41 -2.71
C SER A 18 -3.31 2.95 -2.33
N TRP A 19 -2.29 2.31 -1.74
CA TRP A 19 -2.34 0.89 -1.42
C TRP A 19 -2.72 0.66 0.04
N PRO A 20 -3.88 0.04 0.33
CA PRO A 20 -4.29 -0.31 1.68
C PRO A 20 -3.77 -1.69 2.11
N VAL A 21 -3.53 -1.85 3.40
CA VAL A 21 -3.46 -3.16 4.07
C VAL A 21 -4.68 -3.30 4.96
N ILE A 22 -5.40 -4.40 4.80
CA ILE A 22 -6.58 -4.73 5.61
C ILE A 22 -6.26 -5.96 6.44
N MET A 23 -6.44 -5.88 7.76
CA MET A 23 -6.08 -6.97 8.68
C MET A 23 -7.25 -7.39 9.58
N PHE A 24 -7.47 -8.70 9.60
CA PHE A 24 -8.48 -9.35 10.43
C PHE A 24 -7.85 -10.00 11.67
N PRO A 25 -8.66 -10.31 12.71
CA PRO A 25 -8.15 -10.83 13.98
C PRO A 25 -7.44 -12.17 13.93
N ASP A 26 -7.65 -12.95 12.86
CA ASP A 26 -7.04 -14.25 12.59
C ASP A 26 -5.67 -14.15 11.89
N GLY A 27 -5.25 -12.94 11.52
CA GLY A 27 -3.97 -12.69 10.87
C GLY A 27 -2.77 -12.80 11.81
N ASP A 28 -1.62 -13.18 11.23
CA ASP A 28 -0.33 -13.12 11.92
C ASP A 28 0.15 -11.66 12.06
N LEU A 29 -0.11 -11.09 13.24
CA LEU A 29 0.16 -9.68 13.55
C LEU A 29 1.66 -9.35 13.52
N ASP A 30 2.52 -10.27 13.95
CA ASP A 30 3.97 -10.03 14.01
C ASP A 30 4.60 -10.04 12.62
N LYS A 31 4.22 -11.01 11.80
CA LYS A 31 4.62 -11.02 10.39
C LYS A 31 4.11 -9.79 9.67
N ALA A 32 2.86 -9.41 9.90
CA ALA A 32 2.26 -8.32 9.18
C ALA A 32 2.84 -6.94 9.59
N ALA A 33 3.16 -6.71 10.86
CA ALA A 33 3.85 -5.50 11.30
C ALA A 33 5.21 -5.34 10.60
N ARG A 34 6.00 -6.43 10.52
CA ARG A 34 7.29 -6.44 9.82
C ARG A 34 7.15 -6.11 8.34
N VAL A 35 6.18 -6.72 7.66
CA VAL A 35 5.95 -6.50 6.22
C VAL A 35 5.47 -5.08 5.94
N VAL A 36 4.53 -4.57 6.74
CA VAL A 36 4.01 -3.21 6.62
C VAL A 36 5.13 -2.19 6.80
N ALA A 37 5.93 -2.34 7.86
CA ALA A 37 7.07 -1.45 8.11
C ALA A 37 8.12 -1.53 7.00
N ALA A 38 8.47 -2.74 6.54
CA ALA A 38 9.44 -2.94 5.47
C ALA A 38 9.00 -2.28 4.17
N ASN A 39 7.75 -2.51 3.73
CA ASN A 39 7.25 -1.94 2.48
C ASN A 39 7.03 -0.42 2.58
N LYS A 40 6.49 0.09 3.70
CA LYS A 40 6.29 1.53 3.86
C LYS A 40 7.61 2.29 3.91
N CYS A 41 8.66 1.71 4.47
CA CYS A 41 9.97 2.36 4.56
C CYS A 41 10.89 2.03 3.37
N GLU A 42 10.49 1.10 2.48
CA GLU A 42 11.23 0.79 1.26
C GLU A 42 11.35 2.04 0.39
N ASN A 43 12.58 2.34 -0.08
CA ASN A 43 12.88 3.54 -0.85
C ASN A 43 12.34 4.84 -0.20
N CYS A 44 12.38 4.91 1.14
CA CYS A 44 11.80 6.00 1.92
C CYS A 44 10.29 6.22 1.68
N GLY A 45 9.57 5.14 1.36
CA GLY A 45 8.13 5.17 1.04
C GLY A 45 7.79 5.64 -0.37
N GLN A 46 8.80 5.85 -1.23
CA GLN A 46 8.61 6.31 -2.60
C GLN A 46 8.45 5.12 -3.57
N GLY A 47 7.58 4.18 -3.20
CA GLY A 47 7.17 3.06 -4.06
C GLY A 47 5.80 3.35 -4.68
N CYS A 48 5.62 3.04 -5.97
CA CYS A 48 4.31 3.17 -6.63
C CYS A 48 3.23 2.27 -6.00
N ASN A 49 3.66 1.21 -5.33
CA ASN A 49 2.87 0.24 -4.56
C ASN A 49 3.07 0.37 -3.04
N GLY A 50 3.66 1.48 -2.57
CA GLY A 50 3.92 1.69 -1.14
C GLY A 50 2.61 1.76 -0.35
N ILE A 51 2.56 1.05 0.77
CA ILE A 51 1.39 1.04 1.65
C ILE A 51 1.13 2.47 2.18
N ASN A 52 -0.09 2.97 2.00
CA ASN A 52 -0.45 4.31 2.43
C ASN A 52 -1.50 4.32 3.55
N VAL A 53 -2.29 3.26 3.65
CA VAL A 53 -3.36 3.12 4.64
C VAL A 53 -3.28 1.73 5.26
N VAL A 54 -3.43 1.65 6.58
CA VAL A 54 -3.48 0.38 7.32
C VAL A 54 -4.80 0.32 8.07
N ASP A 55 -5.74 -0.44 7.52
CA ASP A 55 -7.06 -0.67 8.09
C ASP A 55 -7.03 -1.93 8.95
N LEU A 56 -7.26 -1.75 10.25
CA LEU A 56 -7.17 -2.80 11.25
C LEU A 56 -8.55 -3.11 11.79
N HIS A 57 -8.87 -4.38 11.95
CA HIS A 57 -10.04 -4.77 12.72
C HIS A 57 -9.93 -4.23 14.15
N ARG A 58 -11.04 -3.72 14.69
CA ARG A 58 -11.09 -3.05 16.00
C ARG A 58 -10.44 -3.89 17.13
N ASP A 59 -10.64 -5.21 17.09
CA ASP A 59 -10.14 -6.15 18.11
C ASP A 59 -8.61 -6.33 18.12
N ILE A 60 -7.92 -5.90 17.06
CA ILE A 60 -6.45 -5.99 16.96
C ILE A 60 -5.75 -4.63 16.88
N LYS A 61 -6.50 -3.54 16.70
CA LYS A 61 -5.94 -2.21 16.44
C LYS A 61 -4.88 -1.80 17.45
N GLU A 62 -5.20 -1.85 18.75
CA GLU A 62 -4.25 -1.44 19.81
C GLU A 62 -3.04 -2.36 19.89
N ARG A 63 -3.26 -3.68 19.79
CA ARG A 63 -2.20 -4.69 19.84
C ARG A 63 -1.23 -4.58 18.66
N PHE A 64 -1.73 -4.19 17.50
CA PHE A 64 -0.93 -4.04 16.30
C PHE A 64 -0.10 -2.75 16.31
N VAL A 65 -0.65 -1.63 16.79
CA VAL A 65 0.07 -0.34 16.85
C VAL A 65 1.25 -0.36 17.83
N GLN A 66 1.25 -1.24 18.82
CA GLN A 66 2.33 -1.39 19.80
C GLN A 66 3.48 -2.30 19.32
N LYS A 67 3.38 -2.87 18.11
CA LYS A 67 4.40 -3.74 17.49
C LYS A 67 5.25 -2.95 16.51
#